data_AF-A0A653NG32-F1
#
_entry.id   AF-A0A653NG32-F1
#
_cell.length_a   1.000
_cell.length_b   1.000
_cell.length_c   1.000
_cell.angle_alpha   90.00
_cell.angle_beta   90.00
_cell.angle_gamma   90.00
#
_symmetry.space_group_name_H-M   'P 1'
#
loop_
_entity.id
_entity.type
_entity.pdbx_description
1 polymer ?
#
loop_
_entity_poly.entity_id
_entity_poly.type
_entity_poly.pdbx_seq_one_letter_code
_entity_poly.pdbx_strand_id
1 'polypeptide(L)'
;MQSCGSEGKPCYYRNKIIMEINKVHSDLKEMYNDKNVKWKFNLAFNHKDEKILLMNALKRGFWSIMPFGFEGDNILAIKLIPQKTLEKASIVAFNEVYQECFTFASNIQATIPMANLKFMTKLTLIQELQKEIEDAIVLSKPFFNYFGSGDLEFLKQFLLSESNQVRFENASEHREEFYKEFWSHYYNTPENKKAFELFDKLIENCIYLPEYDQLDYGVWNNYIGNVLANRAYSLMKIEIKDKWKHYWRCAQLPHGFDCDNNSFEKYTISLGDSSSLLDFIAYSFDSEWESRYAIFPKEIQKHPLFEATEAIKKVKGYAGDLHIKAAVILEKEYNDPIGCWNALLSASYWAGKRGDLDGVEMCWGLAIDLSRTHGWTEIHNVLSEQMEFYYHYK
;
A
#
# COMPACT_ATOMS: atom_id res chain seq x y z
N MET A 1 53.93 -51.60 -13.81
CA MET A 1 52.80 -52.27 -14.49
C MET A 1 51.53 -51.90 -13.74
N GLN A 2 50.62 -51.20 -14.45
CA GLN A 2 49.16 -51.12 -14.26
C GLN A 2 48.60 -50.69 -12.89
N SER A 3 47.62 -49.80 -12.76
CA SER A 3 46.89 -48.97 -13.73
C SER A 3 46.14 -47.88 -12.95
N CYS A 4 46.01 -46.71 -13.57
CA CYS A 4 45.06 -45.67 -13.19
C CYS A 4 43.61 -46.22 -13.20
N GLY A 5 42.84 -45.86 -12.18
CA GLY A 5 41.39 -46.00 -12.11
C GLY A 5 40.77 -44.65 -11.77
N SER A 6 40.30 -43.98 -12.80
CA SER A 6 39.63 -42.69 -12.81
C SER A 6 38.20 -42.80 -12.31
N GLU A 7 37.81 -42.01 -11.31
CA GLU A 7 36.43 -41.51 -11.19
C GLU A 7 36.48 -40.05 -10.72
N GLY A 8 36.57 -39.15 -11.69
CA GLY A 8 36.27 -37.75 -11.49
C GLY A 8 34.79 -37.61 -11.16
N LYS A 9 34.47 -37.27 -9.91
CA LYS A 9 33.17 -36.67 -9.59
C LYS A 9 33.21 -35.23 -10.10
N PRO A 10 32.35 -34.84 -11.05
CA PRO A 10 32.24 -33.45 -11.44
C PRO A 10 31.69 -32.69 -10.23
N CYS A 11 32.46 -31.72 -9.75
CA CYS A 11 31.99 -30.72 -8.80
C CYS A 11 31.00 -29.83 -9.56
N TYR A 12 29.75 -30.25 -9.68
CA TYR A 12 28.67 -29.40 -10.16
C TYR A 12 28.36 -28.39 -9.06
N TYR A 13 29.16 -27.32 -8.99
CA TYR A 13 28.61 -26.03 -8.60
C TYR A 13 27.60 -25.65 -9.69
N ARG A 14 26.37 -26.18 -9.56
CA ARG A 14 25.23 -25.51 -10.17
C ARG A 14 25.21 -24.15 -9.50
N ASN A 15 25.70 -23.13 -10.20
CA ASN A 15 25.32 -21.75 -9.94
C ASN A 15 23.80 -21.77 -9.99
N LYS A 16 23.16 -21.85 -8.82
CA LYS A 16 21.72 -21.73 -8.70
C LYS A 16 21.46 -20.30 -9.15
N ILE A 17 20.90 -20.14 -10.35
CA ILE A 17 20.47 -18.84 -10.83
C ILE A 17 19.42 -18.38 -9.81
N ILE A 18 19.81 -17.45 -8.96
CA ILE A 18 18.89 -16.82 -8.02
C ILE A 18 18.14 -15.80 -8.87
N MET A 19 16.88 -16.09 -9.16
CA MET A 19 16.00 -15.11 -9.79
C MET A 19 15.66 -14.03 -8.78
N GLU A 20 15.87 -12.78 -9.15
CA GLU A 20 15.52 -11.60 -8.36
C GLU A 20 14.10 -11.15 -8.72
N ILE A 21 13.39 -10.55 -7.77
CA ILE A 21 11.98 -10.16 -7.96
C ILE A 21 11.81 -8.99 -8.92
N ASN A 22 12.75 -8.04 -8.88
CA ASN A 22 12.85 -6.91 -9.78
C ASN A 22 14.26 -6.31 -9.63
N LYS A 23 14.65 -5.50 -10.61
CA LYS A 23 15.97 -4.87 -10.63
C LYS A 23 16.22 -3.90 -9.46
N VAL A 24 15.23 -3.12 -9.05
CA VAL A 24 15.37 -2.13 -7.97
C VAL A 24 15.75 -2.78 -6.65
N HIS A 25 15.06 -3.87 -6.28
CA HIS A 25 15.40 -4.65 -5.09
C HIS A 25 16.83 -5.20 -5.15
N SER A 26 17.22 -5.79 -6.28
CA SER A 26 18.54 -6.37 -6.48
C SER A 26 19.66 -5.31 -6.38
N ASP A 27 19.51 -4.20 -7.09
CA ASP A 27 20.49 -3.11 -7.12
C ASP A 27 20.67 -2.49 -5.72
N LEU A 28 19.57 -2.23 -4.99
CA LEU A 28 19.65 -1.68 -3.63
C LEU A 28 20.27 -2.66 -2.64
N LYS A 29 19.96 -3.95 -2.76
CA LYS A 29 20.56 -5.00 -1.94
C LYS A 29 22.07 -5.08 -2.15
N GLU A 30 22.54 -5.06 -3.39
CA GLU A 30 23.97 -5.04 -3.71
C GLU A 30 24.64 -3.76 -3.20
N MET A 31 24.01 -2.61 -3.46
CA MET A 31 24.52 -1.28 -3.06
C MET A 31 24.74 -1.16 -1.55
N TYR A 32 23.92 -1.85 -0.75
CA TYR A 32 23.96 -1.81 0.71
C TYR A 32 24.46 -3.12 1.34
N ASN A 33 25.00 -4.03 0.54
CA ASN A 33 25.65 -5.22 1.06
C ASN A 33 26.81 -4.82 1.97
N ASP A 34 26.94 -5.48 3.13
CA ASP A 34 27.93 -5.22 4.18
C ASP A 34 27.88 -3.82 4.83
N LYS A 35 26.90 -2.97 4.50
CA LYS A 35 26.70 -1.66 5.14
C LYS A 35 25.71 -1.78 6.30
N ASN A 36 26.06 -1.21 7.45
CA ASN A 36 25.13 -1.12 8.58
C ASN A 36 24.14 0.04 8.39
N VAL A 37 23.13 -0.18 7.55
CA VAL A 37 22.07 0.81 7.27
C VAL A 37 20.79 0.58 8.07
N LYS A 38 20.59 -0.62 8.61
CA LYS A 38 19.35 -1.00 9.32
C LYS A 38 19.01 -0.03 10.45
N TRP A 39 19.97 0.35 11.27
CA TRP A 39 19.75 1.32 12.36
C TRP A 39 19.69 2.77 11.92
N LYS A 40 20.41 3.14 10.86
CA LYS A 40 20.47 4.54 10.41
C LYS A 40 19.26 4.94 9.57
N PHE A 41 18.73 4.02 8.77
CA PHE A 41 17.55 4.27 7.95
C PHE A 41 16.28 3.69 8.53
N ASN A 42 16.39 2.84 9.55
CA ASN A 42 15.30 2.02 10.06
C ASN A 42 14.64 1.13 8.97
N LEU A 43 15.43 0.71 8.00
CA LEU A 43 15.03 -0.20 6.93
C LEU A 43 16.24 -1.00 6.48
N ALA A 44 15.99 -2.18 5.93
CA ALA A 44 17.01 -3.06 5.38
C ALA A 44 16.69 -3.40 3.92
N PHE A 45 17.73 -3.65 3.13
CA PHE A 45 17.62 -4.09 1.74
C PHE A 45 17.88 -5.60 1.59
N ASN A 46 18.11 -6.29 2.71
CA ASN A 46 18.24 -7.73 2.78
C ASN A 46 17.38 -8.28 3.94
N HIS A 47 16.82 -9.47 3.75
CA HIS A 47 16.06 -10.15 4.79
C HIS A 47 16.35 -11.66 4.75
N LYS A 48 16.47 -12.30 5.93
CA LYS A 48 16.84 -13.73 6.02
C LYS A 48 15.87 -14.63 5.26
N ASP A 49 14.58 -14.31 5.35
CA ASP A 49 13.49 -15.06 4.74
C ASP A 49 12.82 -14.27 3.59
N GLU A 50 13.57 -13.36 2.94
CA GLU A 50 13.06 -12.45 1.90
C GLU A 50 12.17 -13.16 0.88
N LYS A 51 12.62 -14.30 0.34
CA LYS A 51 11.89 -15.03 -0.70
C LYS A 51 10.54 -15.51 -0.20
N ILE A 52 10.46 -15.97 1.05
CA ILE A 52 9.21 -16.47 1.64
C ILE A 52 8.24 -15.30 1.82
N LEU A 53 8.71 -14.17 2.36
CA LEU A 53 7.90 -12.97 2.52
C LEU A 53 7.36 -12.47 1.17
N LEU A 54 8.25 -12.31 0.18
CA LEU A 54 7.88 -11.84 -1.16
C LEU A 54 6.87 -12.80 -1.84
N MET A 55 7.10 -14.11 -1.79
CA MET A 55 6.16 -15.09 -2.34
C MET A 55 4.82 -15.09 -1.61
N ASN A 56 4.81 -14.89 -0.29
CA ASN A 56 3.58 -14.81 0.49
C ASN A 56 2.76 -13.59 0.07
N ALA A 57 3.37 -12.41 -0.05
CA ALA A 57 2.69 -11.21 -0.52
C ALA A 57 2.08 -11.40 -1.92
N LEU A 58 2.83 -11.97 -2.87
CA LEU A 58 2.33 -12.26 -4.22
C LEU A 58 1.16 -13.27 -4.21
N LYS A 59 1.28 -14.37 -3.45
CA LYS A 59 0.20 -15.37 -3.28
C LYS A 59 -1.04 -14.79 -2.60
N ARG A 60 -0.89 -13.73 -1.81
CA ARG A 60 -1.98 -12.99 -1.17
C ARG A 60 -2.64 -11.97 -2.10
N GLY A 61 -2.16 -11.84 -3.34
CA GLY A 61 -2.76 -10.99 -4.36
C GLY A 61 -2.12 -9.60 -4.47
N PHE A 62 -1.00 -9.36 -3.81
CA PHE A 62 -0.29 -8.07 -3.84
C PHE A 62 0.76 -8.02 -4.96
N TRP A 63 0.39 -8.40 -6.18
CA TRP A 63 1.26 -8.23 -7.37
C TRP A 63 1.39 -6.76 -7.80
N SER A 64 0.52 -5.88 -7.31
CA SER A 64 0.47 -4.46 -7.66
C SER A 64 1.39 -3.57 -6.83
N ILE A 65 2.36 -4.17 -6.14
CA ILE A 65 3.40 -3.46 -5.40
C ILE A 65 4.74 -3.97 -5.92
N MET A 66 5.73 -3.07 -6.02
CA MET A 66 7.11 -3.39 -6.39
C MET A 66 8.00 -3.33 -5.16
N PRO A 67 8.37 -4.47 -4.55
CA PRO A 67 9.20 -4.52 -3.36
C PRO A 67 10.59 -3.94 -3.60
N PHE A 68 11.13 -3.21 -2.63
CA PHE A 68 12.50 -2.69 -2.70
C PHE A 68 13.26 -2.79 -1.37
N GLY A 69 12.59 -3.05 -0.25
CA GLY A 69 13.24 -3.17 1.06
C GLY A 69 12.30 -3.69 2.13
N PHE A 70 12.76 -3.65 3.38
CA PHE A 70 12.07 -4.22 4.53
C PHE A 70 12.14 -3.32 5.75
N GLU A 71 11.04 -3.22 6.49
CA GLU A 71 10.99 -2.64 7.83
C GLU A 71 10.58 -3.74 8.84
N GLY A 72 11.56 -4.31 9.54
CA GLY A 72 11.31 -5.53 10.30
C GLY A 72 10.93 -6.66 9.34
N ASP A 73 9.77 -7.30 9.57
CA ASP A 73 9.20 -8.31 8.69
C ASP A 73 8.23 -7.72 7.65
N ASN A 74 7.98 -6.41 7.66
CA ASN A 74 7.12 -5.76 6.67
C ASN A 74 7.88 -5.49 5.37
N ILE A 75 7.23 -5.71 4.23
CA ILE A 75 7.81 -5.42 2.91
C ILE A 75 7.52 -3.96 2.57
N LEU A 76 8.56 -3.18 2.33
CA LEU A 76 8.45 -1.83 1.76
C LEU A 76 8.43 -1.94 0.24
N ALA A 77 7.43 -1.33 -0.38
CA ALA A 77 7.20 -1.44 -1.81
C ALA A 77 6.66 -0.14 -2.41
N ILE A 78 7.00 0.11 -3.67
CA ILE A 78 6.39 1.16 -4.47
C ILE A 78 5.02 0.66 -4.95
N LYS A 79 3.94 1.42 -4.69
CA LYS A 79 2.61 1.06 -5.19
C LYS A 79 2.54 1.31 -6.69
N LEU A 80 2.14 0.31 -7.47
CA LEU A 80 1.92 0.48 -8.91
C LEU A 80 0.60 1.22 -9.12
N ILE A 81 0.69 2.47 -9.58
CA ILE A 81 -0.47 3.34 -9.82
C ILE A 81 -0.48 3.70 -11.29
N PRO A 82 -1.54 3.33 -12.05
CA PRO A 82 -1.66 3.72 -13.45
C PRO A 82 -1.43 5.22 -13.66
N GLN A 83 -0.75 5.58 -14.75
CA GLN A 83 -0.44 6.96 -15.14
C GLN A 83 0.51 7.74 -14.20
N LYS A 84 1.07 7.10 -13.16
CA LYS A 84 2.14 7.68 -12.32
C LYS A 84 3.45 6.96 -12.56
N THR A 85 4.55 7.72 -12.59
CA THR A 85 5.90 7.13 -12.59
C THR A 85 6.23 6.56 -11.22
N LEU A 86 7.11 5.55 -11.17
CA LEU A 86 7.50 4.89 -9.91
C LEU A 86 8.06 5.88 -8.87
N GLU A 87 8.83 6.89 -9.30
CA GLU A 87 9.39 7.92 -8.42
C GLU A 87 8.33 8.78 -7.70
N LYS A 88 7.16 8.95 -8.32
CA LYS A 88 6.04 9.75 -7.79
C LYS A 88 4.95 8.89 -7.12
N ALA A 89 5.07 7.58 -7.22
CA ALA A 89 4.15 6.66 -6.61
C ALA A 89 4.38 6.57 -5.10
N SER A 90 3.30 6.37 -4.35
CA SER A 90 3.39 6.23 -2.90
C SER A 90 4.09 4.94 -2.51
N ILE A 91 4.74 4.99 -1.35
CA ILE A 91 5.37 3.83 -0.74
C ILE A 91 4.38 3.20 0.22
N VAL A 92 4.23 1.88 0.14
CA VAL A 92 3.39 1.11 1.05
C VAL A 92 4.25 0.12 1.83
N ALA A 93 3.81 -0.19 3.05
CA ALA A 93 4.31 -1.29 3.84
C ALA A 93 3.28 -2.42 3.81
N PHE A 94 3.63 -3.58 3.25
CA PHE A 94 2.83 -4.79 3.41
C PHE A 94 3.08 -5.38 4.80
N ASN A 95 2.01 -5.47 5.58
CA ASN A 95 2.05 -6.00 6.93
C ASN A 95 1.61 -7.47 6.92
N GLU A 96 2.52 -8.39 7.26
CA GLU A 96 2.24 -9.84 7.25
C GLU A 96 1.17 -10.28 8.25
N VAL A 97 0.99 -9.54 9.36
CA VAL A 97 0.00 -9.88 10.40
C VAL A 97 -1.41 -9.57 9.93
N TYR A 98 -1.62 -8.38 9.35
CA TYR A 98 -2.92 -7.96 8.84
C TYR A 98 -3.17 -8.45 7.41
N GLN A 99 -2.11 -8.79 6.67
CA GLN A 99 -2.14 -9.14 5.25
C GLN A 99 -2.72 -8.00 4.40
N GLU A 100 -2.30 -6.78 4.70
CA GLU A 100 -2.79 -5.53 4.11
C GLU A 100 -1.59 -4.60 3.84
N CYS A 101 -1.75 -3.69 2.89
CA CYS A 101 -0.78 -2.65 2.57
C CYS A 101 -1.21 -1.30 3.16
N PHE A 102 -0.29 -0.63 3.86
CA PHE A 102 -0.54 0.70 4.41
C PHE A 102 0.41 1.71 3.81
N THR A 103 -0.12 2.85 3.38
CA THR A 103 0.66 3.97 2.86
C THR A 103 1.63 4.43 3.93
N PHE A 104 2.91 4.24 3.63
CA PHE A 104 4.03 4.48 4.53
C PHE A 104 4.67 5.85 4.27
N ALA A 105 4.80 6.22 2.99
CA ALA A 105 5.37 7.50 2.59
C ALA A 105 4.74 8.00 1.27
N SER A 106 4.80 9.31 1.02
CA SER A 106 4.21 9.93 -0.16
C SER A 106 4.89 9.52 -1.46
N ASN A 107 6.19 9.23 -1.41
CA ASN A 107 7.04 8.82 -2.51
C ASN A 107 8.38 8.27 -1.99
N ILE A 108 9.25 7.86 -2.91
CA ILE A 108 10.53 7.23 -2.57
C ILE A 108 11.46 8.16 -1.76
N GLN A 109 11.42 9.48 -1.99
CA GLN A 109 12.25 10.46 -1.28
C GLN A 109 11.90 10.52 0.21
N ALA A 110 10.62 10.36 0.52
CA ALA A 110 10.11 10.41 1.89
C ALA A 110 10.38 9.13 2.69
N THR A 111 10.84 8.04 2.07
CA THR A 111 10.96 6.71 2.70
C THR A 111 11.84 6.73 3.95
N ILE A 112 13.10 7.15 3.83
CA ILE A 112 14.06 7.14 4.96
C ILE A 112 13.63 8.12 6.07
N PRO A 113 13.20 9.37 5.77
CA PRO A 113 12.65 10.28 6.77
C PRO A 113 11.43 9.72 7.51
N MET A 114 10.45 9.15 6.78
CA MET A 114 9.24 8.58 7.39
C MET A 114 9.56 7.34 8.23
N ALA A 115 10.53 6.51 7.81
CA ALA A 115 11.00 5.40 8.63
C ALA A 115 11.59 5.88 9.96
N ASN A 116 12.33 6.98 9.98
CA ASN A 116 12.92 7.51 11.20
C ASN A 116 11.90 8.22 12.12
N LEU A 117 10.78 8.71 11.58
CA LEU A 117 9.73 9.39 12.34
C LEU A 117 9.20 8.54 13.52
N LYS A 118 9.15 7.20 13.42
CA LYS A 118 8.66 6.34 14.51
C LYS A 118 9.50 6.41 15.79
N PHE A 119 10.78 6.77 15.66
CA PHE A 119 11.69 6.96 16.79
C PHE A 119 11.52 8.33 17.45
N MET A 120 10.78 9.26 16.81
CA MET A 120 10.43 10.57 17.37
C MET A 120 9.29 10.49 18.39
N THR A 121 9.34 9.48 19.24
CA THR A 121 8.36 9.20 20.30
C THR A 121 8.98 9.27 21.70
N LYS A 122 10.32 9.21 21.80
CA LYS A 122 11.07 9.26 23.06
C LYS A 122 12.36 10.04 22.86
N LEU A 123 12.70 10.89 23.85
CA LEU A 123 13.90 11.72 23.82
C LEU A 123 15.19 10.91 23.60
N THR A 124 15.34 9.76 24.25
CA THR A 124 16.57 8.93 24.12
C THR A 124 16.77 8.43 22.69
N LEU A 125 15.70 8.02 22.01
CA LEU A 125 15.75 7.55 20.62
C LEU A 125 16.04 8.71 19.66
N ILE A 126 15.47 9.89 19.94
CA ILE A 126 15.75 11.11 19.17
C ILE A 126 17.23 11.51 19.31
N GLN A 127 17.80 11.44 20.52
CA GLN A 127 19.22 11.72 20.75
C GLN A 127 20.14 10.73 20.04
N GLU A 128 19.72 9.47 19.88
CA GLU A 128 20.44 8.49 19.05
C GLU A 128 20.40 8.89 17.57
N LEU A 129 19.22 9.26 17.05
CA LEU A 129 19.10 9.76 15.68
C LEU A 129 19.93 11.02 15.43
N GLN A 130 19.95 11.97 16.37
CA GLN A 130 20.75 13.19 16.29
C GLN A 130 22.26 12.89 16.16
N LYS A 131 22.76 11.87 16.86
CA LYS A 131 24.18 11.46 16.79
C LYS A 131 24.53 10.84 15.45
N GLU A 132 23.61 10.10 14.85
CA GLU A 132 23.84 9.32 13.63
C GLU A 132 23.46 10.07 12.34
N ILE A 133 22.89 11.28 12.42
CA ILE A 133 22.28 11.95 11.26
C ILE A 133 23.27 12.28 10.14
N GLU A 134 24.50 12.71 10.47
CA GLU A 134 25.52 13.01 9.45
C GLU A 134 25.95 11.73 8.71
N ASP A 135 26.13 10.65 9.45
CA ASP A 135 26.43 9.33 8.90
C ASP A 135 25.29 8.82 8.01
N ALA A 136 24.03 9.02 8.44
CA ALA A 136 22.84 8.66 7.67
C ALA A 136 22.77 9.47 6.36
N ILE A 137 23.11 10.77 6.38
CA ILE A 137 23.19 11.60 5.17
C ILE A 137 24.22 11.02 4.19
N VAL A 138 25.42 10.68 4.66
CA VAL A 138 26.46 10.11 3.80
C VAL A 138 26.01 8.77 3.21
N LEU A 139 25.44 7.89 4.03
CA LEU A 139 25.01 6.56 3.60
C LEU A 139 23.79 6.59 2.68
N SER A 140 22.93 7.60 2.76
CA SER A 140 21.69 7.70 1.97
C SER A 140 21.90 8.28 0.57
N LYS A 141 23.03 8.96 0.32
CA LYS A 141 23.36 9.50 -1.02
C LYS A 141 23.23 8.48 -2.15
N PRO A 142 23.75 7.24 -2.06
CA PRO A 142 23.57 6.23 -3.10
C PRO A 142 22.09 5.91 -3.40
N PHE A 143 21.25 5.78 -2.36
CA PHE A 143 19.81 5.56 -2.50
C PHE A 143 19.14 6.71 -3.27
N PHE A 144 19.37 7.96 -2.86
CA PHE A 144 18.76 9.11 -3.54
C PHE A 144 19.31 9.32 -4.96
N ASN A 145 20.59 9.07 -5.18
CA ASN A 145 21.20 9.12 -6.51
C ASN A 145 20.59 8.07 -7.45
N TYR A 146 20.27 6.88 -6.94
CA TYR A 146 19.63 5.81 -7.73
C TYR A 146 18.26 6.22 -8.26
N PHE A 147 17.45 6.88 -7.42
CA PHE A 147 16.13 7.40 -7.77
C PHE A 147 16.16 8.84 -8.31
N GLY A 148 17.35 9.40 -8.57
CA GLY A 148 17.54 10.73 -9.16
C GLY A 148 17.06 11.92 -8.32
N SER A 149 16.70 11.74 -7.05
CA SER A 149 16.12 12.82 -6.22
C SER A 149 16.06 12.50 -4.72
N GLY A 150 16.02 13.55 -3.88
CA GLY A 150 15.86 13.47 -2.42
C GLY A 150 17.16 13.64 -1.62
N ASP A 151 17.03 13.91 -0.32
CA ASP A 151 18.11 13.94 0.67
C ASP A 151 17.52 13.81 2.10
N LEU A 152 18.36 13.93 3.13
CA LEU A 152 17.93 13.97 4.54
C LEU A 152 18.09 15.35 5.18
N GLU A 153 18.18 16.43 4.39
CA GLU A 153 18.44 17.77 4.92
C GLU A 153 17.28 18.26 5.79
N PHE A 154 16.04 18.03 5.38
CA PHE A 154 14.88 18.32 6.23
C PHE A 154 14.92 17.55 7.55
N LEU A 155 15.23 16.25 7.51
CA LEU A 155 15.32 15.44 8.73
C LEU A 155 16.40 15.99 9.67
N LYS A 156 17.57 16.37 9.13
CA LYS A 156 18.64 17.00 9.89
C LYS A 156 18.22 18.32 10.52
N GLN A 157 17.66 19.23 9.73
CA GLN A 157 17.18 20.51 10.24
C GLN A 157 16.11 20.33 11.31
N PHE A 158 15.20 19.39 11.10
CA PHE A 158 14.16 19.05 12.06
C PHE A 158 14.73 18.53 13.38
N LEU A 159 15.70 17.61 13.33
CA LEU A 159 16.36 17.02 14.50
C LEU A 159 17.25 18.01 15.26
N LEU A 160 17.89 18.95 14.57
CA LEU A 160 18.87 19.88 15.16
C LEU A 160 18.29 21.26 15.47
N SER A 161 17.04 21.55 15.08
CA SER A 161 16.40 22.83 15.38
C SER A 161 16.22 23.05 16.88
N GLU A 162 16.56 24.25 17.36
CA GLU A 162 16.32 24.70 18.73
C GLU A 162 14.82 24.66 19.09
N SER A 163 13.94 25.04 18.15
CA SER A 163 12.49 25.05 18.37
C SER A 163 11.92 23.66 18.62
N ASN A 164 12.55 22.63 18.03
CA ASN A 164 12.12 21.25 18.21
C ASN A 164 12.72 20.58 19.45
N GLN A 165 13.85 21.08 19.98
CA GLN A 165 14.44 20.50 21.20
C GLN A 165 13.44 20.48 22.37
N VAL A 166 12.67 21.57 22.53
CA VAL A 166 11.62 21.67 23.55
C VAL A 166 10.52 20.63 23.32
N ARG A 167 10.10 20.43 22.07
CA ARG A 167 9.07 19.45 21.71
C ARG A 167 9.55 18.00 21.92
N PHE A 168 10.86 17.75 21.80
CA PHE A 168 11.43 16.42 22.01
C PHE A 168 11.42 15.95 23.46
N GLU A 169 11.40 16.87 24.43
CA GLU A 169 11.25 16.52 25.85
C GLU A 169 9.92 15.77 26.10
N ASN A 170 8.86 16.14 25.37
CA ASN A 170 7.53 15.51 25.40
C ASN A 170 7.15 14.91 24.04
N ALA A 171 8.10 14.27 23.34
CA ALA A 171 7.93 13.80 21.97
C ALA A 171 6.67 12.95 21.72
N SER A 172 6.26 12.15 22.72
CA SER A 172 5.04 11.33 22.60
C SER A 172 3.76 12.14 22.44
N GLU A 173 3.68 13.32 23.07
CA GLU A 173 2.52 14.22 22.98
C GLU A 173 2.47 14.94 21.63
N HIS A 174 3.62 15.21 21.03
CA HIS A 174 3.76 15.89 19.74
C HIS A 174 3.81 14.93 18.53
N ARG A 175 3.66 13.62 18.73
CA ARG A 175 3.82 12.61 17.66
C ARG A 175 2.96 12.89 16.42
N GLU A 176 1.70 13.24 16.62
CA GLU A 176 0.75 13.48 15.54
C GLU A 176 1.06 14.80 14.80
N GLU A 177 1.58 15.81 15.50
CA GLU A 177 2.07 17.05 14.88
C GLU A 177 3.31 16.78 14.02
N PHE A 178 4.27 16.00 14.54
CA PHE A 178 5.46 15.60 13.78
C PHE A 178 5.06 14.85 12.50
N TYR A 179 4.08 13.94 12.60
CA TYR A 179 3.54 13.25 11.43
C TYR A 179 2.94 14.21 10.40
N LYS A 180 2.11 15.16 10.84
CA LYS A 180 1.53 16.21 9.97
C LYS A 180 2.60 17.08 9.31
N GLU A 181 3.65 17.46 10.04
CA GLU A 181 4.77 18.25 9.51
C GLU A 181 5.57 17.50 8.45
N PHE A 182 5.91 16.23 8.70
CA PHE A 182 6.64 15.40 7.74
C PHE A 182 5.82 15.20 6.46
N TRP A 183 4.54 14.86 6.57
CA TRP A 183 3.66 14.71 5.42
C TRP A 183 3.47 16.03 4.66
N SER A 184 3.33 17.14 5.38
CA SER A 184 3.21 18.47 4.75
C SER A 184 4.49 18.90 4.04
N HIS A 185 5.65 18.49 4.52
CA HIS A 185 6.93 18.75 3.86
C HIS A 185 7.10 17.91 2.59
N TYR A 186 6.99 16.58 2.71
CA TYR A 186 7.27 15.64 1.61
C TYR A 186 6.11 15.47 0.62
N TYR A 187 4.91 15.97 0.95
CA TYR A 187 3.75 15.96 0.09
C TYR A 187 3.00 17.30 0.15
N ASN A 188 3.71 18.41 -0.08
CA ASN A 188 3.15 19.75 -0.11
C ASN A 188 2.27 20.00 -1.34
N THR A 189 1.10 19.38 -1.37
CA THR A 189 0.13 19.46 -2.46
C THR A 189 -1.20 20.01 -1.96
N PRO A 190 -2.04 20.62 -2.83
CA PRO A 190 -3.40 21.00 -2.48
C PRO A 190 -4.21 19.82 -1.92
N GLU A 191 -4.01 18.63 -2.47
CA GLU A 191 -4.68 17.39 -2.08
C GLU A 191 -4.34 17.00 -0.64
N ASN A 192 -3.06 17.09 -0.25
CA ASN A 192 -2.61 16.83 1.11
C ASN A 192 -3.24 17.82 2.11
N LYS A 193 -3.25 19.11 1.79
CA LYS A 193 -3.86 20.13 2.67
C LYS A 193 -5.33 19.84 2.91
N LYS A 194 -6.09 19.54 1.85
CA LYS A 194 -7.50 19.13 1.95
C LYS A 194 -7.69 17.87 2.79
N ALA A 195 -6.81 16.88 2.67
CA ALA A 195 -6.88 15.65 3.45
C ALA A 195 -6.68 15.93 4.94
N PHE A 196 -5.67 16.71 5.31
CA PHE A 196 -5.41 17.06 6.70
C PHE A 196 -6.48 17.98 7.30
N GLU A 197 -7.06 18.90 6.53
CA GLU A 197 -8.24 19.68 6.96
C GLU A 197 -9.46 18.79 7.24
N LEU A 198 -9.66 17.72 6.46
CA LEU A 198 -10.69 16.73 6.73
C LEU A 198 -10.34 15.93 7.99
N PHE A 199 -9.10 15.51 8.16
CA PHE A 199 -8.65 14.78 9.34
C PHE A 199 -8.87 15.59 10.63
N ASP A 200 -8.53 16.88 10.62
CA ASP A 200 -8.77 17.79 11.74
C ASP A 200 -10.25 17.74 12.16
N LYS A 201 -11.18 17.87 11.21
CA LYS A 201 -12.63 17.80 11.48
C LYS A 201 -13.10 16.43 11.98
N LEU A 202 -12.54 15.34 11.45
CA LEU A 202 -12.90 13.97 11.83
C LEU A 202 -12.44 13.61 13.25
N ILE A 203 -11.29 14.15 13.66
CA ILE A 203 -10.72 14.01 15.01
C ILE A 203 -11.50 14.86 16.00
N GLU A 204 -11.77 16.12 15.66
CA GLU A 204 -12.52 17.05 16.53
C GLU A 204 -13.97 16.61 16.78
N ASN A 205 -14.58 15.92 15.82
CA ASN A 205 -15.99 15.56 15.89
C ASN A 205 -16.26 14.12 15.40
N CYS A 206 -16.55 13.23 16.35
CA CYS A 206 -16.82 11.82 16.10
C CYS A 206 -18.13 11.54 15.33
N ILE A 207 -19.04 12.52 15.22
CA ILE A 207 -20.26 12.43 14.41
C ILE A 207 -20.18 13.20 13.09
N TYR A 208 -19.06 13.87 12.81
CA TYR A 208 -18.85 14.55 11.53
C TYR A 208 -18.75 13.53 10.39
N LEU A 209 -19.58 13.73 9.37
CA LEU A 209 -19.54 13.01 8.10
C LEU A 209 -19.78 14.05 6.98
N PRO A 210 -18.75 14.42 6.20
CA PRO A 210 -18.91 15.37 5.11
C PRO A 210 -19.77 14.76 4.00
N GLU A 211 -20.35 15.59 3.13
CA GLU A 211 -20.85 15.07 1.86
C GLU A 211 -19.66 14.57 1.03
N TYR A 212 -19.78 13.39 0.42
CA TYR A 212 -18.75 12.86 -0.47
C TYR A 212 -18.86 13.57 -1.83
N ASP A 213 -18.36 14.80 -1.89
CA ASP A 213 -18.06 15.45 -3.16
C ASP A 213 -16.86 14.76 -3.80
N GLN A 214 -16.78 14.72 -5.14
CA GLN A 214 -15.68 14.10 -5.89
C GLN A 214 -14.36 14.88 -5.72
N LEU A 215 -13.89 15.00 -4.49
CA LEU A 215 -12.67 15.68 -4.11
C LEU A 215 -11.52 14.69 -4.24
N ASP A 216 -10.52 15.08 -5.01
CA ASP A 216 -9.24 14.39 -5.07
C ASP A 216 -8.41 14.73 -3.83
N TYR A 217 -8.13 13.71 -3.01
CA TYR A 217 -7.24 13.76 -1.85
C TYR A 217 -5.87 13.14 -2.14
N GLY A 218 -5.55 12.88 -3.42
CA GLY A 218 -4.25 12.40 -3.84
C GLY A 218 -3.95 11.01 -3.30
N VAL A 219 -2.82 10.85 -2.60
CA VAL A 219 -2.42 9.57 -1.99
C VAL A 219 -3.41 9.09 -0.91
N TRP A 220 -4.18 10.01 -0.31
CA TRP A 220 -5.11 9.71 0.78
C TRP A 220 -6.48 9.22 0.32
N ASN A 221 -6.76 9.21 -0.99
CA ASN A 221 -8.08 8.85 -1.53
C ASN A 221 -8.60 7.51 -1.01
N ASN A 222 -7.71 6.53 -0.92
CA ASN A 222 -8.06 5.18 -0.48
C ASN A 222 -8.37 5.15 1.03
N TYR A 223 -7.46 5.70 1.83
CA TYR A 223 -7.62 5.82 3.29
C TYR A 223 -8.90 6.58 3.68
N ILE A 224 -9.13 7.75 3.08
CA ILE A 224 -10.31 8.58 3.34
C ILE A 224 -11.60 7.85 2.96
N GLY A 225 -11.63 7.16 1.81
CA GLY A 225 -12.83 6.42 1.42
C GLY A 225 -13.18 5.32 2.43
N ASN A 226 -12.19 4.57 2.91
CA ASN A 226 -12.38 3.53 3.92
C ASN A 226 -12.86 4.13 5.25
N VAL A 227 -12.19 5.17 5.74
CA VAL A 227 -12.52 5.85 7.00
C VAL A 227 -13.93 6.44 6.97
N LEU A 228 -14.29 7.13 5.89
CA LEU A 228 -15.61 7.77 5.78
C LEU A 228 -16.72 6.72 5.64
N ALA A 229 -16.47 5.59 4.99
CA ALA A 229 -17.44 4.51 4.93
C ALA A 229 -17.62 3.80 6.28
N ASN A 230 -16.54 3.56 7.02
CA ASN A 230 -16.62 3.05 8.39
C ASN A 230 -17.38 4.02 9.32
N ARG A 231 -17.12 5.33 9.18
CA ARG A 231 -17.84 6.38 9.92
C ARG A 231 -19.32 6.40 9.55
N ALA A 232 -19.66 6.35 8.26
CA ALA A 232 -21.05 6.30 7.79
C ALA A 232 -21.81 5.07 8.35
N TYR A 233 -21.16 3.91 8.39
CA TYR A 233 -21.69 2.70 8.99
C TYR A 233 -21.89 2.84 10.51
N SER A 234 -20.91 3.40 11.23
CA SER A 234 -21.01 3.64 12.67
C SER A 234 -22.16 4.60 13.04
N LEU A 235 -22.47 5.55 12.16
CA LEU A 235 -23.56 6.51 12.30
C LEU A 235 -24.90 6.00 11.75
N MET A 236 -25.07 4.69 11.54
CA MET A 236 -26.27 4.08 10.92
C MET A 236 -27.61 4.56 11.49
N LYS A 237 -27.68 4.87 12.79
CA LYS A 237 -28.91 5.32 13.48
C LYS A 237 -29.28 6.79 13.26
N ILE A 238 -28.41 7.58 12.64
CA ILE A 238 -28.66 9.00 12.33
C ILE A 238 -29.19 9.07 10.89
N GLU A 239 -30.29 9.80 10.64
CA GLU A 239 -30.70 10.10 9.27
C GLU A 239 -29.68 11.05 8.64
N ILE A 240 -28.81 10.51 7.78
CA ILE A 240 -27.90 11.30 6.95
C ILE A 240 -28.29 11.04 5.52
N LYS A 241 -28.58 12.11 4.78
CA LYS A 241 -28.89 12.08 3.36
C LYS A 241 -27.68 11.56 2.59
N ASP A 242 -27.90 10.78 1.54
CA ASP A 242 -26.84 10.31 0.63
C ASP A 242 -25.70 9.48 1.26
N LYS A 243 -25.93 8.82 2.40
CA LYS A 243 -24.96 7.87 3.01
C LYS A 243 -24.40 6.84 2.03
N TRP A 244 -25.22 6.44 1.06
CA TRP A 244 -24.87 5.50 0.00
C TRP A 244 -23.61 5.93 -0.76
N LYS A 245 -23.31 7.24 -0.87
CA LYS A 245 -22.11 7.75 -1.56
C LYS A 245 -20.82 7.27 -0.90
N HIS A 246 -20.79 7.20 0.43
CA HIS A 246 -19.62 6.73 1.18
C HIS A 246 -19.38 5.24 0.96
N TYR A 247 -20.46 4.45 1.05
CA TYR A 247 -20.41 3.01 0.79
C TYR A 247 -20.00 2.72 -0.65
N TRP A 248 -20.59 3.44 -1.60
CA TRP A 248 -20.29 3.30 -3.00
C TRP A 248 -18.85 3.65 -3.33
N ARG A 249 -18.34 4.76 -2.77
CA ARG A 249 -16.94 5.12 -2.96
C ARG A 249 -15.99 4.06 -2.41
N CYS A 250 -16.26 3.53 -1.22
CA CYS A 250 -15.46 2.46 -0.64
C CYS A 250 -15.45 1.20 -1.53
N ALA A 251 -16.60 0.84 -2.12
CA ALA A 251 -16.72 -0.29 -3.04
C ALA A 251 -15.92 -0.14 -4.36
N GLN A 252 -15.57 1.10 -4.75
CA GLN A 252 -14.77 1.38 -5.94
C GLN A 252 -13.26 1.42 -5.68
N LEU A 253 -12.85 1.39 -4.42
CA LEU A 253 -11.45 1.47 -4.01
C LEU A 253 -10.78 0.09 -4.08
N PRO A 254 -9.45 0.04 -4.31
CA PRO A 254 -8.73 -1.22 -4.30
C PRO A 254 -8.68 -1.81 -2.89
N HIS A 255 -9.23 -3.01 -2.72
CA HIS A 255 -9.21 -3.72 -1.45
C HIS A 255 -7.79 -4.19 -1.10
N GLY A 256 -7.50 -4.35 0.18
CA GLY A 256 -6.17 -4.73 0.67
C GLY A 256 -5.26 -3.53 0.99
N PHE A 257 -5.74 -2.31 0.79
CA PHE A 257 -4.93 -1.09 0.95
C PHE A 257 -5.59 -0.09 1.89
N ASP A 258 -4.79 0.53 2.77
CA ASP A 258 -5.14 1.66 3.64
C ASP A 258 -6.47 1.49 4.38
N CYS A 259 -6.79 0.27 4.83
CA CYS A 259 -8.01 0.04 5.58
C CYS A 259 -7.78 0.28 7.07
N ASP A 260 -8.49 1.26 7.63
CA ASP A 260 -8.56 1.48 9.07
C ASP A 260 -10.00 1.26 9.55
N ASN A 261 -10.15 0.34 10.49
CA ASN A 261 -11.42 -0.05 11.09
C ASN A 261 -11.61 0.52 12.51
N ASN A 262 -10.72 1.39 12.98
CA ASN A 262 -10.80 2.02 14.30
C ASN A 262 -11.54 3.38 14.27
N SER A 263 -11.77 3.95 15.46
CA SER A 263 -12.20 5.34 15.59
C SER A 263 -11.07 6.25 15.08
N PHE A 264 -11.35 7.02 14.03
CA PHE A 264 -10.40 7.99 13.46
C PHE A 264 -10.09 9.09 14.49
N GLU A 265 -9.04 8.87 15.28
CA GLU A 265 -8.66 9.72 16.42
C GLU A 265 -7.28 10.37 16.23
N LYS A 266 -6.55 9.99 15.17
CA LYS A 266 -5.14 10.36 14.92
C LYS A 266 -4.90 10.50 13.41
N TYR A 267 -3.85 11.23 13.01
CA TYR A 267 -3.45 11.33 11.60
C TYR A 267 -2.74 10.08 11.11
N THR A 268 -2.00 9.40 11.99
CA THR A 268 -1.34 8.13 11.66
C THR A 268 -2.39 7.09 11.25
N ILE A 269 -2.17 6.39 10.13
CA ILE A 269 -3.04 5.30 9.67
C ILE A 269 -3.02 4.18 10.72
N SER A 270 -4.18 3.80 11.27
CA SER A 270 -4.26 2.61 12.13
C SER A 270 -4.37 1.36 11.28
N LEU A 271 -3.82 0.25 11.80
CA LEU A 271 -3.86 -1.03 11.12
C LEU A 271 -5.26 -1.64 11.25
N GLY A 272 -5.90 -1.90 10.11
CA GLY A 272 -7.19 -2.58 9.99
C GLY A 272 -7.19 -3.55 8.80
N ASP A 273 -8.31 -4.23 8.57
CA ASP A 273 -8.46 -5.18 7.46
C ASP A 273 -9.65 -4.86 6.56
N SER A 274 -9.39 -4.85 5.24
CA SER A 274 -10.37 -4.48 4.20
C SER A 274 -11.58 -5.40 4.21
N SER A 275 -11.37 -6.68 4.49
CA SER A 275 -12.44 -7.67 4.52
C SER A 275 -13.47 -7.42 5.61
N SER A 276 -13.06 -7.04 6.82
CA SER A 276 -13.99 -6.71 7.91
C SER A 276 -14.84 -5.49 7.55
N LEU A 277 -14.21 -4.43 7.05
CA LEU A 277 -14.91 -3.22 6.62
C LEU A 277 -15.91 -3.49 5.50
N LEU A 278 -15.48 -4.21 4.45
CA LEU A 278 -16.34 -4.53 3.31
C LEU A 278 -17.44 -5.52 3.66
N ASP A 279 -17.19 -6.45 4.59
CA ASP A 279 -18.23 -7.33 5.13
C ASP A 279 -19.37 -6.52 5.75
N PHE A 280 -19.06 -5.42 6.45
CA PHE A 280 -20.08 -4.54 7.03
C PHE A 280 -20.79 -3.68 5.99
N ILE A 281 -20.04 -3.12 5.05
CA ILE A 281 -20.60 -2.24 4.02
C ILE A 281 -21.46 -3.03 3.02
N ALA A 282 -21.04 -4.24 2.63
CA ALA A 282 -21.76 -5.11 1.70
C ALA A 282 -23.19 -5.43 2.15
N TYR A 283 -23.47 -5.42 3.45
CA TYR A 283 -24.83 -5.55 3.98
C TYR A 283 -25.79 -4.47 3.49
N SER A 284 -25.28 -3.29 3.12
CA SER A 284 -26.08 -2.20 2.58
C SER A 284 -26.45 -2.44 1.12
N PHE A 285 -25.67 -3.25 0.40
CA PHE A 285 -25.87 -3.60 -1.01
C PHE A 285 -26.85 -4.76 -1.24
N ASP A 286 -27.43 -5.31 -0.17
CA ASP A 286 -28.30 -6.49 -0.26
C ASP A 286 -29.62 -6.18 -0.99
N SER A 287 -29.72 -6.66 -2.23
CA SER A 287 -30.91 -6.50 -3.09
C SER A 287 -32.13 -7.28 -2.62
N GLU A 288 -31.98 -8.22 -1.68
CA GLU A 288 -33.14 -8.91 -1.09
C GLU A 288 -33.84 -8.05 -0.03
N TRP A 289 -33.17 -6.98 0.45
CA TRP A 289 -33.67 -6.10 1.50
C TRP A 289 -33.93 -4.71 0.93
N GLU A 290 -35.14 -4.49 0.43
CA GLU A 290 -35.55 -3.26 -0.27
C GLU A 290 -35.18 -1.97 0.49
N SER A 291 -35.33 -1.95 1.82
CA SER A 291 -35.01 -0.78 2.65
C SER A 291 -33.52 -0.40 2.65
N ARG A 292 -32.63 -1.35 2.36
CA ARG A 292 -31.19 -1.14 2.22
C ARG A 292 -30.83 -0.88 0.76
N TYR A 293 -31.37 -1.66 -0.15
CA TYR A 293 -31.12 -1.55 -1.59
C TYR A 293 -31.61 -0.22 -2.19
N ALA A 294 -32.78 0.28 -1.75
CA ALA A 294 -33.41 1.48 -2.29
C ALA A 294 -32.67 2.79 -1.95
N ILE A 295 -31.67 2.77 -1.06
CA ILE A 295 -30.86 3.97 -0.76
C ILE A 295 -29.97 4.34 -1.95
N PHE A 296 -29.67 3.39 -2.85
CA PHE A 296 -28.80 3.60 -4.00
C PHE A 296 -29.61 4.07 -5.22
N PRO A 297 -29.12 5.06 -5.98
CA PRO A 297 -29.70 5.42 -7.27
C PRO A 297 -29.65 4.26 -8.27
N LYS A 298 -30.57 4.26 -9.25
CA LYS A 298 -30.66 3.21 -10.27
C LYS A 298 -29.38 3.05 -11.10
N GLU A 299 -28.67 4.14 -11.34
CA GLU A 299 -27.40 4.17 -12.07
C GLU A 299 -26.33 3.38 -11.31
N ILE A 300 -26.33 3.48 -9.99
CA ILE A 300 -25.38 2.77 -9.11
C ILE A 300 -25.75 1.30 -8.99
N GLN A 301 -27.04 1.00 -8.84
CA GLN A 301 -27.54 -0.38 -8.79
C GLN A 301 -27.20 -1.19 -10.06
N LYS A 302 -27.08 -0.52 -11.22
CA LYS A 302 -26.71 -1.14 -12.50
C LYS A 302 -25.21 -1.19 -12.75
N HIS A 303 -24.40 -0.55 -11.90
CA HIS A 303 -22.97 -0.52 -12.10
C HIS A 303 -22.37 -1.91 -11.83
N PRO A 304 -21.40 -2.40 -12.64
CA PRO A 304 -20.87 -3.75 -12.52
C PRO A 304 -20.29 -4.10 -11.13
N LEU A 305 -19.70 -3.11 -10.44
CA LEU A 305 -19.20 -3.31 -9.07
C LEU A 305 -20.30 -3.50 -8.01
N PHE A 306 -21.55 -3.16 -8.28
CA PHE A 306 -22.64 -3.31 -7.31
C PHE A 306 -22.86 -4.79 -6.96
N GLU A 307 -23.05 -5.64 -7.97
CA GLU A 307 -23.18 -7.08 -7.81
C GLU A 307 -21.93 -7.69 -7.16
N ALA A 308 -20.74 -7.24 -7.58
CA ALA A 308 -19.48 -7.71 -7.01
C ALA A 308 -19.34 -7.40 -5.51
N THR A 309 -19.90 -6.26 -5.05
CA THR A 309 -19.89 -5.84 -3.65
C THR A 309 -20.93 -6.58 -2.83
N GLU A 310 -22.15 -6.73 -3.36
CA GLU A 310 -23.23 -7.51 -2.74
C GLU A 310 -22.80 -8.96 -2.48
N ALA A 311 -22.10 -9.57 -3.43
CA ALA A 311 -21.69 -10.96 -3.36
C ALA A 311 -20.69 -11.28 -2.25
N ILE A 312 -19.93 -10.29 -1.74
CA ILE A 312 -18.95 -10.47 -0.66
C ILE A 312 -19.59 -11.17 0.54
N LYS A 313 -20.84 -10.81 0.90
CA LYS A 313 -21.58 -11.45 1.99
C LYS A 313 -22.46 -12.61 1.55
N LYS A 314 -23.01 -12.59 0.34
CA LYS A 314 -23.94 -13.63 -0.14
C LYS A 314 -23.23 -14.94 -0.44
N VAL A 315 -21.99 -14.88 -0.93
CA VAL A 315 -21.21 -16.07 -1.31
C VAL A 315 -20.28 -16.46 -0.18
N LYS A 316 -20.56 -17.61 0.45
CA LYS A 316 -19.66 -18.16 1.47
C LYS A 316 -18.29 -18.43 0.86
N GLY A 317 -17.31 -17.64 1.25
CA GLY A 317 -15.96 -17.80 0.75
C GLY A 317 -15.75 -17.23 -0.66
N TYR A 318 -16.36 -16.08 -0.91
CA TYR A 318 -16.15 -15.25 -2.09
C TYR A 318 -14.65 -15.10 -2.44
N ALA A 319 -14.33 -15.29 -3.72
CA ALA A 319 -12.95 -15.29 -4.25
C ALA A 319 -12.72 -14.20 -5.30
N GLY A 320 -13.65 -13.24 -5.46
CA GLY A 320 -13.46 -12.09 -6.35
C GLY A 320 -13.86 -12.31 -7.81
N ASP A 321 -14.50 -13.43 -8.16
CA ASP A 321 -14.90 -13.76 -9.54
C ASP A 321 -15.83 -12.71 -10.17
N LEU A 322 -16.73 -12.12 -9.38
CA LEU A 322 -17.60 -11.02 -9.84
C LEU A 322 -16.84 -9.70 -9.99
N HIS A 323 -15.77 -9.46 -9.23
CA HIS A 323 -14.88 -8.31 -9.49
C HIS A 323 -14.10 -8.50 -10.80
N ILE A 324 -13.68 -9.72 -11.16
CA ILE A 324 -13.06 -9.99 -12.46
C ILE A 324 -14.03 -9.68 -13.60
N LYS A 325 -15.29 -10.14 -13.50
CA LYS A 325 -16.32 -9.81 -14.49
C LYS A 325 -16.55 -8.30 -14.58
N ALA A 326 -16.62 -7.62 -13.42
CA ALA A 326 -16.77 -6.17 -13.37
C ALA A 326 -15.60 -5.44 -14.03
N ALA A 327 -14.36 -5.90 -13.83
CA ALA A 327 -13.17 -5.32 -14.46
C ALA A 327 -13.27 -5.34 -16.00
N VAL A 328 -13.67 -6.48 -16.57
CA VAL A 328 -13.83 -6.63 -18.04
C VAL A 328 -14.91 -5.69 -18.58
N ILE A 329 -16.03 -5.54 -17.88
CA ILE A 329 -17.12 -4.61 -18.26
C ILE A 329 -16.63 -3.15 -18.16
N LEU A 330 -15.90 -2.81 -17.10
CA LEU A 330 -15.37 -1.46 -16.89
C LEU A 330 -14.41 -1.04 -18.01
N GLU A 331 -13.52 -1.94 -18.42
CA GLU A 331 -12.64 -1.69 -19.56
C GLU A 331 -13.43 -1.56 -20.87
N LYS A 332 -14.26 -2.54 -21.21
CA LYS A 332 -14.83 -2.66 -22.57
C LYS A 332 -16.07 -1.80 -22.82
N GLU A 333 -16.93 -1.66 -21.82
CA GLU A 333 -18.23 -0.99 -21.97
C GLU A 333 -18.21 0.42 -21.39
N TYR A 334 -17.48 0.64 -20.29
CA TYR A 334 -17.39 1.95 -19.64
C TYR A 334 -16.16 2.77 -20.05
N ASN A 335 -15.18 2.15 -20.73
CA ASN A 335 -13.90 2.78 -21.07
C ASN A 335 -13.21 3.40 -19.83
N ASP A 336 -13.30 2.69 -18.70
CA ASP A 336 -12.71 3.08 -17.41
C ASP A 336 -11.56 2.13 -17.04
N PRO A 337 -10.34 2.38 -17.55
CA PRO A 337 -9.20 1.52 -17.26
C PRO A 337 -8.72 1.62 -15.80
N ILE A 338 -9.03 2.71 -15.10
CA ILE A 338 -8.67 2.87 -13.69
C ILE A 338 -9.64 2.08 -12.81
N GLY A 339 -10.93 2.13 -13.11
CA GLY A 339 -11.93 1.26 -12.50
C GLY A 339 -11.63 -0.21 -12.73
N CYS A 340 -11.25 -0.58 -13.96
CA CYS A 340 -10.80 -1.95 -14.28
C CYS A 340 -9.60 -2.36 -13.42
N TRP A 341 -8.56 -1.53 -13.33
CA TRP A 341 -7.39 -1.79 -12.48
C TRP A 341 -7.78 -2.02 -11.01
N ASN A 342 -8.57 -1.12 -10.42
CA ASN A 342 -9.01 -1.27 -9.03
C ASN A 342 -9.85 -2.53 -8.81
N ALA A 343 -10.72 -2.88 -9.77
CA ALA A 343 -11.52 -4.10 -9.70
C ALA A 343 -10.64 -5.37 -9.75
N LEU A 344 -9.57 -5.38 -10.55
CA LEU A 344 -8.59 -6.47 -10.57
C LEU A 344 -7.81 -6.59 -9.26
N LEU A 345 -7.43 -5.46 -8.63
CA LEU A 345 -6.81 -5.46 -7.31
C LEU A 345 -7.74 -6.08 -6.26
N SER A 346 -9.00 -5.63 -6.24
CA SER A 346 -10.02 -6.14 -5.33
C SER A 346 -10.31 -7.62 -5.56
N ALA A 347 -10.38 -8.08 -6.81
CA ALA A 347 -10.51 -9.49 -7.15
C ALA A 347 -9.34 -10.32 -6.60
N SER A 348 -8.12 -9.87 -6.87
CA SER A 348 -6.90 -10.57 -6.45
C SER A 348 -6.75 -10.64 -4.93
N TYR A 349 -7.14 -9.59 -4.20
CA TYR A 349 -7.19 -9.59 -2.74
C TYR A 349 -8.09 -10.69 -2.20
N TRP A 350 -9.32 -10.79 -2.72
CA TRP A 350 -10.28 -11.82 -2.28
C TRP A 350 -9.82 -13.23 -2.66
N ALA A 351 -9.28 -13.43 -3.85
CA ALA A 351 -8.70 -14.70 -4.29
C ALA A 351 -7.53 -15.13 -3.36
N GLY A 352 -6.58 -14.22 -3.09
CA GLY A 352 -5.43 -14.47 -2.23
C GLY A 352 -5.81 -14.73 -0.77
N LYS A 353 -6.85 -14.08 -0.26
CA LYS A 353 -7.40 -14.37 1.08
C LYS A 353 -7.98 -15.78 1.17
N ARG A 354 -8.60 -16.27 0.09
CA ARG A 354 -9.14 -17.63 -0.01
C ARG A 354 -8.10 -18.70 -0.34
N GLY A 355 -6.91 -18.29 -0.78
CA GLY A 355 -5.89 -19.22 -1.28
C GLY A 355 -6.17 -19.72 -2.70
N ASP A 356 -7.02 -19.01 -3.45
CA ASP A 356 -7.28 -19.28 -4.86
C ASP A 356 -6.16 -18.66 -5.72
N LEU A 357 -5.09 -19.44 -5.92
CA LEU A 357 -3.91 -18.99 -6.66
C LEU A 357 -4.21 -18.77 -8.15
N ASP A 358 -5.10 -19.58 -8.73
CA ASP A 358 -5.49 -19.45 -10.13
C ASP A 358 -6.24 -18.13 -10.35
N GLY A 359 -7.11 -17.74 -9.41
CA GLY A 359 -7.75 -16.43 -9.39
C GLY A 359 -6.76 -15.27 -9.28
N VAL A 360 -5.74 -15.37 -8.42
CA VAL A 360 -4.66 -14.38 -8.30
C VAL A 360 -3.88 -14.23 -9.61
N GLU A 361 -3.45 -15.35 -10.20
CA GLU A 361 -2.69 -15.37 -11.46
C GLU A 361 -3.51 -14.82 -12.63
N MET A 362 -4.81 -15.12 -12.69
CA MET A 362 -5.72 -14.57 -13.70
C MET A 362 -5.81 -13.04 -13.59
N CYS A 363 -6.01 -12.50 -12.38
CA CYS A 363 -6.07 -11.05 -12.17
C CYS A 363 -4.76 -10.37 -12.58
N TRP A 364 -3.63 -10.98 -12.24
CA TRP A 364 -2.31 -10.48 -12.61
C TRP A 364 -2.09 -10.48 -14.12
N GLY A 365 -2.41 -11.58 -14.82
CA GLY A 365 -2.31 -11.66 -16.28
C GLY A 365 -3.17 -10.60 -16.97
N LEU A 366 -4.40 -10.40 -16.50
CA LEU A 366 -5.28 -9.33 -17.00
C LEU A 366 -4.70 -7.93 -16.77
N ALA A 367 -4.03 -7.69 -15.64
CA ALA A 367 -3.38 -6.41 -15.37
C ALA A 367 -2.14 -6.16 -16.26
N ILE A 368 -1.39 -7.21 -16.60
CA ILE A 368 -0.29 -7.15 -17.58
C ILE A 368 -0.83 -6.78 -18.97
N ASP A 369 -1.95 -7.38 -19.38
CA ASP A 369 -2.58 -7.06 -20.66
C ASP A 369 -3.15 -5.64 -20.68
N LEU A 370 -3.85 -5.23 -19.61
CA LEU A 370 -4.40 -3.87 -19.46
C LEU A 370 -3.29 -2.80 -19.52
N SER A 371 -2.19 -3.00 -18.79
CA SER A 371 -1.06 -2.07 -18.78
C SER A 371 -0.40 -1.95 -20.15
N ARG A 372 -0.30 -3.04 -20.92
CA ARG A 372 0.16 -3.00 -22.31
C ARG A 372 -0.80 -2.22 -23.21
N THR A 373 -2.11 -2.52 -23.12
CA THR A 373 -3.15 -1.86 -23.94
C THR A 373 -3.17 -0.34 -23.75
N HIS A 374 -3.00 0.12 -22.52
CA HIS A 374 -3.03 1.56 -22.18
C HIS A 374 -1.66 2.24 -22.13
N GLY A 375 -0.58 1.55 -22.55
CA GLY A 375 0.76 2.12 -22.65
C GLY A 375 1.46 2.40 -21.32
N TRP A 376 1.04 1.75 -20.23
CA TRP A 376 1.68 1.84 -18.91
C TRP A 376 2.93 0.96 -18.85
N THR A 377 3.91 1.29 -19.68
CA THR A 377 5.09 0.45 -19.98
C THR A 377 5.89 0.10 -18.72
N GLU A 378 6.09 1.06 -17.82
CA GLU A 378 6.83 0.83 -16.57
C GLU A 378 6.12 -0.20 -15.67
N ILE A 379 4.80 -0.08 -15.51
CA ILE A 379 3.98 -1.06 -14.77
C ILE A 379 4.01 -2.42 -15.47
N HIS A 380 3.85 -2.46 -16.79
CA HIS A 380 3.86 -3.70 -17.56
C HIS A 380 5.15 -4.51 -17.33
N ASN A 381 6.31 -3.84 -17.38
CA ASN A 381 7.61 -4.48 -17.18
C ASN A 381 7.72 -5.04 -15.76
N VAL A 382 7.40 -4.23 -14.75
CA VAL A 382 7.47 -4.65 -13.34
C VAL A 382 6.55 -5.84 -13.07
N LEU A 383 5.31 -5.80 -13.55
CA LEU A 383 4.36 -6.91 -13.40
C LEU A 383 4.87 -8.19 -14.07
N SER A 384 5.50 -8.06 -15.25
CA SER A 384 6.02 -9.22 -15.99
C SER A 384 7.23 -9.84 -15.29
N GLU A 385 8.19 -9.03 -14.85
CA GLU A 385 9.37 -9.48 -14.08
C GLU A 385 8.95 -10.19 -12.78
N GLN A 386 8.02 -9.59 -12.04
CA GLN A 386 7.50 -10.20 -10.81
C GLN A 386 6.80 -11.53 -11.09
N MET A 387 6.14 -11.69 -12.25
CA MET A 387 5.45 -12.93 -12.62
C MET A 387 6.44 -14.04 -12.98
N GLU A 388 7.54 -13.69 -13.64
CA GLU A 388 8.65 -14.61 -13.89
C GLU A 388 9.27 -15.10 -12.56
N PHE A 389 9.56 -14.17 -11.64
CA PHE A 389 10.01 -14.49 -10.28
C PHE A 389 9.04 -15.44 -9.57
N TYR A 390 7.75 -15.14 -9.63
CA TYR A 390 6.71 -15.96 -9.01
C TYR A 390 6.72 -17.40 -9.54
N TYR A 391 6.72 -17.59 -10.87
CA TYR A 391 6.73 -18.93 -11.46
C TYR A 391 8.04 -19.69 -11.26
N HIS A 392 9.17 -18.99 -11.14
CA HIS A 392 10.44 -19.64 -10.82
C HIS A 392 10.45 -20.27 -9.42
N TYR A 393 9.72 -19.69 -8.47
CA TYR A 393 9.72 -20.10 -7.06
C TYR A 393 8.43 -20.75 -6.55
N LYS A 394 7.34 -20.74 -7.33
CA LYS A 394 6.11 -21.51 -7.08
C LYS A 394 6.42 -23.01 -7.08
#